data_AF-A0A7S2JSX7-F1
#
_entry.id   AF-A0A7S2JSX7-F1
#
_cell.length_a   1.000
_cell.length_b   1.000
_cell.length_c   1.000
_cell.angle_alpha   90.00
_cell.angle_beta   90.00
_cell.angle_gamma   90.00
#
_symmetry.space_group_name_H-M   'P 1'
#
loop_
_entity.id
_entity.type
_entity.pdbx_description
1 polymer ?
#
loop_
_entity_poly.entity_id
_entity_poly.type
_entity_poly.pdbx_seq_one_letter_code
_entity_poly.pdbx_strand_id
1 'polypeptide(L)'
;MFTRMAEKSGLLDFIAPRKKKEEEKAQINADKELARRLQLEEEAKERSRRQREREERSQIEREIEAEKKGMFVKKQKVLYYHKSNDKKYYAVIVGVHFDDGPDRPYYTIKYQRPDTIVDENGVEHVTGNLEIEKQTTPDRLIRIAREGIGQEISPDGDISATAN
;
A
#
# COMPACT_ATOMS: atom_id res chain seq x y z
N MET A 1 50.70 20.72 -60.26
CA MET A 1 50.46 19.50 -59.46
C MET A 1 50.55 19.85 -57.98
N PHE A 2 49.46 20.35 -57.40
CA PHE A 2 49.37 20.69 -55.97
C PHE A 2 48.41 19.75 -55.27
N THR A 3 48.80 18.49 -55.13
CA THR A 3 48.08 17.48 -54.35
C THR A 3 49.09 16.81 -53.45
N ARG A 4 49.30 17.41 -52.27
CA ARG A 4 49.92 16.82 -51.06
C ARG A 4 50.22 17.95 -50.07
N MET A 5 49.21 18.49 -49.40
CA MET A 5 49.35 19.29 -48.16
C MET A 5 47.95 19.53 -47.54
N ALA A 6 47.24 18.47 -47.21
CA ALA A 6 45.97 18.58 -46.46
C ALA A 6 45.82 17.51 -45.38
N GLU A 7 46.91 16.86 -44.96
CA GLU A 7 46.88 15.81 -43.93
C GLU A 7 47.50 16.25 -42.59
N LYS A 8 47.99 17.49 -42.45
CA LYS A 8 48.78 17.91 -41.28
C LYS A 8 48.26 19.09 -40.48
N SER A 9 47.06 19.57 -40.77
CA SER A 9 46.37 20.53 -39.91
C SER A 9 45.07 19.90 -39.43
N GLY A 10 44.85 19.88 -38.12
CA GLY A 10 43.56 19.55 -37.49
C GLY A 10 42.42 20.52 -37.87
N LEU A 11 42.50 21.14 -39.05
CA LEU A 11 41.52 22.01 -39.68
C LEU A 11 40.31 21.24 -40.23
N LEU A 12 40.46 19.93 -40.50
CA LEU A 12 39.32 19.07 -40.87
C LEU A 12 38.33 18.89 -39.70
N ASP A 13 38.81 18.87 -38.45
CA ASP A 13 37.94 18.82 -37.26
C ASP A 13 37.28 20.19 -36.94
N PHE A 14 37.81 21.29 -37.47
CA PHE A 14 37.25 22.63 -37.32
C PHE A 14 36.21 22.98 -38.39
N ILE A 15 36.40 22.50 -39.63
CA ILE A 15 35.51 22.77 -40.77
C ILE A 15 34.32 21.80 -40.81
N ALA A 16 34.45 20.59 -40.25
CA ALA A 16 33.34 19.64 -40.14
C ALA A 16 33.44 18.77 -38.87
N PRO A 17 33.02 19.27 -37.68
CA PRO A 17 32.99 18.50 -36.45
C PRO A 17 31.83 17.48 -36.52
N ARG A 18 32.03 16.39 -37.27
CA ARG A 18 31.00 15.34 -37.46
C ARG A 18 30.85 14.47 -36.22
N LYS A 19 31.96 14.14 -35.54
CA LYS A 19 31.95 13.25 -34.35
C LYS A 19 31.22 13.85 -33.14
N LYS A 20 31.46 15.12 -32.81
CA LYS A 20 30.77 15.81 -31.69
C LYS A 20 29.25 15.94 -31.92
N LYS A 21 28.81 16.20 -33.16
CA LYS A 21 27.39 16.27 -33.50
C LYS A 21 26.68 14.91 -33.45
N GLU A 22 27.39 13.82 -33.72
CA GLU A 22 26.83 12.46 -33.61
C GLU A 22 26.71 12.03 -32.14
N GLU A 23 27.71 12.33 -31.31
CA GLU A 23 27.67 12.10 -29.86
C GLU A 23 26.57 12.93 -29.18
N GLU A 24 26.44 14.21 -29.53
CA GLU A 24 25.38 15.08 -29.01
C GLU A 24 23.98 14.60 -29.43
N LYS A 25 23.81 14.14 -30.69
CA LYS A 25 22.55 13.53 -31.14
C LYS A 25 22.25 12.20 -30.45
N ALA A 26 23.27 11.38 -30.19
CA ALA A 26 23.11 10.13 -29.44
C ALA A 26 22.69 10.42 -28.00
N GLN A 27 23.29 11.42 -27.35
CA GLN A 27 22.93 11.86 -26.00
C GLN A 27 21.49 12.39 -25.95
N ILE A 28 21.11 13.27 -26.89
CA ILE A 28 19.73 13.80 -26.99
C ILE A 28 18.71 12.66 -27.22
N ASN A 29 19.07 11.64 -28.01
CA ASN A 29 18.19 10.49 -28.22
C ASN A 29 18.08 9.62 -26.96
N ALA A 30 19.18 9.41 -26.23
CA ALA A 30 19.17 8.69 -24.96
C ALA A 30 18.34 9.42 -23.90
N ASP A 31 18.47 10.75 -23.80
CA ASP A 31 17.70 11.58 -22.89
C ASP A 31 16.20 11.58 -23.23
N LYS A 32 15.85 11.58 -24.53
CA LYS A 32 14.46 11.42 -25.00
C LYS A 32 13.89 10.05 -24.65
N GLU A 33 14.69 8.99 -24.77
CA GLU A 33 14.26 7.65 -24.40
C GLU A 33 14.07 7.53 -22.90
N LEU A 34 14.97 8.10 -22.11
CA LEU A 34 14.86 8.16 -20.65
C LEU A 34 13.61 8.95 -20.22
N ALA A 35 13.37 10.12 -20.80
CA ALA A 35 12.18 10.92 -20.54
C ALA A 35 10.89 10.15 -20.84
N ARG A 36 10.85 9.41 -21.96
CA ARG A 36 9.70 8.57 -22.32
C ARG A 36 9.50 7.42 -21.33
N ARG A 37 10.58 6.77 -20.87
CA ARG A 37 10.49 5.71 -19.85
C ARG A 37 9.97 6.24 -18.51
N LEU A 38 10.45 7.41 -18.08
CA LEU A 38 9.99 8.07 -16.85
C LEU A 38 8.50 8.42 -16.94
N GLN A 39 8.04 8.97 -18.06
CA GLN A 39 6.61 9.24 -18.28
C GLN A 39 5.75 7.98 -18.20
N LEU A 40 6.17 6.88 -18.83
CA LEU A 40 5.45 5.61 -18.76
C LEU A 40 5.42 5.02 -17.34
N GLU A 41 6.51 5.15 -16.59
CA GLU A 41 6.57 4.70 -15.19
C GLU A 41 5.65 5.54 -14.29
N GLU A 42 5.63 6.86 -14.49
CA GLU A 42 4.77 7.78 -13.76
C GLU A 42 3.29 7.52 -14.05
N GLU A 43 2.92 7.35 -15.33
CA GLU A 43 1.56 6.96 -15.71
C GLU A 43 1.16 5.61 -15.09
N ALA A 44 2.08 4.63 -15.07
CA ALA A 44 1.82 3.33 -14.45
C ALA A 44 1.61 3.45 -12.94
N LYS A 45 2.43 4.27 -12.26
CA LYS A 45 2.27 4.57 -10.83
C LYS A 45 0.94 5.26 -10.56
N GLU A 46 0.56 6.24 -11.36
CA GLU A 46 -0.69 6.96 -11.21
C GLU A 46 -1.91 6.04 -11.42
N ARG A 47 -1.89 5.21 -12.47
CA ARG A 47 -2.95 4.21 -12.71
C ARG A 47 -3.06 3.23 -11.55
N SER A 48 -1.94 2.73 -11.03
CA SER A 48 -1.92 1.84 -9.87
C SER A 48 -2.50 2.51 -8.62
N ARG A 49 -2.14 3.78 -8.37
CA ARG A 49 -2.67 4.56 -7.26
C ARG A 49 -4.18 4.75 -7.37
N ARG A 50 -4.68 5.21 -8.54
CA ARG A 50 -6.12 5.38 -8.78
C ARG A 50 -6.89 4.07 -8.61
N GLN A 51 -6.31 2.95 -9.02
CA GLN A 51 -6.91 1.63 -8.82
C GLN A 51 -7.00 1.28 -7.32
N ARG A 52 -5.91 1.47 -6.55
CA ARG A 52 -5.91 1.22 -5.10
C ARG A 52 -6.94 2.08 -4.37
N GLU A 53 -7.02 3.37 -4.71
CA GLU A 53 -8.00 4.28 -4.12
C GLU A 53 -9.45 3.83 -4.38
N ARG A 54 -9.74 3.32 -5.59
CA ARG A 54 -11.06 2.75 -5.92
C ARG A 54 -11.36 1.48 -5.14
N GLU A 55 -10.38 0.58 -5.03
CA GLU A 55 -10.53 -0.67 -4.27
C GLU A 55 -10.76 -0.37 -2.78
N GLU A 56 -10.05 0.60 -2.23
CA GLU A 56 -10.21 1.04 -0.84
C GLU A 56 -11.59 1.66 -0.58
N ARG A 57 -12.07 2.54 -1.48
CA ARG A 57 -13.42 3.10 -1.38
C ARG A 57 -14.50 2.02 -1.42
N SER A 58 -14.41 1.09 -2.38
CA SER A 58 -15.30 -0.08 -2.45
C SER A 58 -15.26 -0.90 -1.15
N GLN A 59 -14.08 -1.06 -0.54
CA GLN A 59 -13.96 -1.80 0.71
C GLN A 59 -14.62 -1.06 1.88
N ILE A 60 -14.48 0.26 1.95
CA ILE A 60 -15.14 1.10 2.96
C ILE A 60 -16.66 1.00 2.84
N GLU A 61 -17.20 1.13 1.63
CA GLU A 61 -18.64 1.02 1.40
C GLU A 61 -19.22 -0.32 1.88
N ARG A 62 -18.52 -1.43 1.59
CA ARG A 62 -18.91 -2.77 2.07
C ARG A 62 -18.86 -2.88 3.59
N GLU A 63 -17.84 -2.29 4.23
CA GLU A 63 -17.73 -2.28 5.68
C GLU A 63 -18.87 -1.50 6.33
N ILE A 64 -19.22 -0.33 5.78
CA ILE A 64 -20.36 0.48 6.23
C ILE A 64 -21.68 -0.27 6.07
N GLU A 65 -21.90 -0.92 4.92
CA GLU A 65 -23.13 -1.68 4.68
C GLU A 65 -23.25 -2.87 5.65
N ALA A 66 -22.15 -3.58 5.88
CA ALA A 66 -22.15 -4.70 6.82
C ALA A 66 -22.29 -4.23 8.27
N GLU A 67 -21.73 -3.08 8.64
CA GLU A 67 -21.91 -2.46 9.95
C GLU A 67 -23.37 -2.13 10.23
N LYS A 68 -24.10 -1.59 9.25
CA LYS A 68 -25.56 -1.39 9.35
C LYS A 68 -26.32 -2.69 9.64
N LYS A 69 -25.79 -3.83 9.21
CA LYS A 69 -26.33 -5.17 9.46
C LYS A 69 -25.72 -5.87 10.68
N GLY A 70 -24.84 -5.20 11.43
CA GLY A 70 -24.13 -5.79 12.57
C GLY A 70 -23.06 -6.84 12.20
N MET A 71 -22.69 -6.96 10.92
CA MET A 71 -21.78 -7.99 10.40
C MET A 71 -20.40 -7.45 10.03
N PHE A 72 -19.40 -8.34 10.00
CA PHE A 72 -18.07 -8.00 9.48
C PHE A 72 -17.88 -8.51 8.06
N VAL A 73 -16.98 -7.89 7.30
CA VAL A 73 -16.66 -8.30 5.93
C VAL A 73 -15.22 -8.77 5.80
N LYS A 74 -14.97 -9.59 4.79
CA LYS A 74 -13.61 -9.99 4.42
C LYS A 74 -12.73 -8.77 4.18
N LYS A 75 -11.46 -8.87 4.58
CA LYS A 75 -10.42 -7.82 4.58
C LYS A 75 -10.64 -6.66 5.56
N GLN A 76 -11.72 -6.68 6.36
CA GLN A 76 -11.93 -5.66 7.39
C GLN A 76 -10.89 -5.81 8.51
N LYS A 77 -10.32 -4.68 8.94
CA LYS A 77 -9.43 -4.61 10.10
C LYS A 77 -10.27 -4.52 11.38
N VAL A 78 -9.94 -5.35 12.36
CA VAL A 78 -10.67 -5.45 13.64
C VAL A 78 -9.69 -5.63 14.79
N LEU A 79 -10.15 -5.38 16.01
CA LEU A 79 -9.46 -5.79 17.22
C LEU A 79 -10.07 -7.11 17.71
N TYR A 80 -9.26 -8.14 17.82
CA TYR A 80 -9.65 -9.44 18.37
C TYR A 80 -9.31 -9.52 19.85
N TYR A 81 -10.31 -9.83 20.67
CA TYR A 81 -10.15 -10.07 22.09
C TYR A 81 -9.88 -11.56 22.38
N HIS A 82 -8.66 -11.84 22.86
CA HIS A 82 -8.21 -13.19 23.18
C HIS A 82 -8.51 -13.54 24.64
N LYS A 83 -9.65 -14.21 24.87
CA LYS A 83 -10.17 -14.53 26.20
C LYS A 83 -9.18 -15.22 27.15
N SER A 84 -8.32 -16.12 26.66
CA SER A 84 -7.44 -16.90 27.56
C SER A 84 -6.33 -16.09 28.21
N ASN A 85 -5.95 -14.95 27.63
CA ASN A 85 -4.85 -14.13 28.13
C ASN A 85 -5.26 -12.65 28.32
N ASP A 86 -6.56 -12.34 28.22
CA ASP A 86 -7.15 -11.01 28.39
C ASP A 86 -6.46 -9.91 27.55
N LYS A 87 -5.91 -10.29 26.38
CA LYS A 87 -5.21 -9.35 25.47
C LYS A 87 -6.01 -9.09 24.21
N LYS A 88 -5.80 -7.92 23.62
CA LYS A 88 -6.36 -7.53 22.32
C LYS A 88 -5.27 -7.56 21.25
N TYR A 89 -5.60 -8.06 20.07
CA TYR A 89 -4.71 -8.13 18.93
C TYR A 89 -5.33 -7.48 17.71
N TYR A 90 -4.55 -6.72 16.96
CA TYR A 90 -4.96 -6.27 15.63
C TYR A 90 -5.08 -7.49 14.71
N ALA A 91 -6.25 -7.61 14.08
CA ALA A 91 -6.61 -8.74 13.25
C ALA A 91 -7.25 -8.28 11.94
N VAL A 92 -7.27 -9.17 10.96
CA VAL A 92 -7.98 -8.99 9.69
C VAL A 92 -8.93 -10.15 9.49
N ILE A 93 -10.17 -9.86 9.09
CA ILE A 93 -11.12 -10.90 8.68
C ILE A 93 -10.66 -11.51 7.36
N VAL A 94 -10.39 -12.82 7.35
CA VAL A 94 -10.00 -13.56 6.13
C VAL A 94 -11.14 -14.45 5.61
N GLY A 95 -12.10 -14.79 6.46
CA GLY A 95 -13.30 -15.57 6.09
C GLY A 95 -14.54 -15.12 6.86
N VAL A 96 -15.70 -15.20 6.20
CA VAL A 96 -17.03 -14.97 6.76
C VAL A 96 -17.87 -16.18 6.39
N HIS A 97 -18.47 -16.84 7.37
CA HIS A 97 -19.16 -18.11 7.21
C HIS A 97 -20.56 -18.03 7.81
N PHE A 98 -21.52 -18.69 7.16
CA PHE A 98 -22.95 -18.65 7.50
C PHE A 98 -23.55 -20.05 7.65
N ASP A 99 -22.72 -21.06 7.93
CA ASP A 99 -23.16 -22.46 7.97
C ASP A 99 -24.20 -22.71 9.07
N ASP A 100 -24.14 -21.96 10.18
CA ASP A 100 -25.10 -22.00 11.29
C ASP A 100 -26.33 -21.09 11.06
N GLY A 101 -26.49 -20.55 9.85
CA GLY A 101 -27.55 -19.65 9.43
C GLY A 101 -27.09 -18.19 9.26
N PRO A 102 -27.87 -17.37 8.52
CA PRO A 102 -27.52 -15.99 8.22
C PRO A 102 -27.41 -15.09 9.47
N ASP A 103 -28.15 -15.42 10.54
CA ASP A 103 -28.18 -14.66 11.79
C ASP A 103 -27.06 -15.03 12.77
N ARG A 104 -26.30 -16.10 12.49
CA ARG A 104 -25.23 -16.60 13.36
C ARG A 104 -23.91 -16.75 12.59
N PRO A 105 -23.38 -15.66 12.02
CA PRO A 105 -22.12 -15.73 11.30
C PRO A 105 -20.96 -16.00 12.25
N TYR A 106 -20.01 -16.80 11.79
CA TYR A 106 -18.70 -16.94 12.40
C TYR A 106 -17.61 -16.52 11.41
N TYR A 107 -16.46 -16.12 11.93
CA TYR A 107 -15.43 -15.43 11.16
C TYR A 107 -14.11 -16.16 11.29
N THR A 108 -13.37 -16.27 10.19
CA THR A 108 -11.94 -16.61 10.25
C THR A 108 -11.15 -15.31 10.29
N ILE A 109 -10.29 -15.17 11.29
CA ILE A 109 -9.41 -14.02 11.48
C ILE A 109 -7.96 -14.42 11.38
N LYS A 110 -7.14 -13.47 10.96
CA LYS A 110 -5.70 -13.56 10.93
C LYS A 110 -5.09 -12.44 11.78
N TYR A 111 -4.25 -12.79 12.75
CA TYR A 111 -3.61 -11.83 13.66
C TYR A 111 -2.19 -12.25 14.01
N GLN A 112 -1.40 -11.31 14.50
CA GLN A 112 -0.04 -11.56 14.99
C GLN A 112 -0.03 -11.49 16.52
N ARG A 113 0.67 -12.44 17.15
CA ARG A 113 0.97 -12.39 18.59
C ARG A 113 2.48 -12.49 18.79
N PRO A 114 3.05 -11.86 19.84
CA PRO A 114 4.43 -12.10 20.21
C PRO A 114 4.61 -13.57 20.56
N ASP A 115 5.67 -14.16 20.04
CA ASP A 115 6.14 -15.49 20.43
C ASP A 115 7.10 -15.32 21.61
N THR A 116 6.78 -15.94 22.74
CA THR A 116 7.51 -15.76 24.01
C THR A 116 8.05 -17.10 24.48
N ILE A 117 9.35 -17.16 24.73
CA ILE A 117 10.01 -18.30 25.37
C ILE A 117 10.32 -17.91 26.81
N VAL A 118 10.03 -18.82 27.74
CA VAL A 118 10.38 -18.66 29.16
C VAL A 118 11.72 -19.38 29.39
N ASP A 119 12.71 -18.65 29.90
CA ASP A 119 14.00 -19.23 30.24
C ASP A 119 13.97 -20.01 31.57
N GLU A 120 15.09 -20.66 31.92
CA GLU A 120 15.23 -21.44 33.16
C GLU A 120 15.06 -20.59 34.43
N ASN A 121 15.17 -19.26 34.31
CA ASN A 121 14.97 -18.30 35.41
C ASN A 121 13.54 -17.75 35.48
N GLY A 122 12.64 -18.21 34.60
CA GLY A 122 11.25 -17.75 34.54
C GLY A 122 11.06 -16.39 33.84
N VAL A 123 12.06 -15.89 33.12
CA VAL A 123 11.98 -14.62 32.38
C VAL A 123 11.43 -14.87 30.98
N GLU A 124 10.43 -14.09 30.60
CA GLU A 124 9.83 -14.11 29.25
C GLU A 124 10.71 -13.33 28.25
N HIS A 125 11.13 -14.00 27.18
CA HIS A 125 11.84 -13.39 26.06
C HIS A 125 10.98 -13.44 24.81
N VAL A 126 10.75 -12.30 24.16
CA VAL A 126 10.04 -12.24 22.87
C VAL A 126 11.02 -12.61 21.76
N THR A 127 10.82 -13.76 21.12
CA THR A 127 11.67 -14.27 20.04
C THR A 127 11.20 -13.84 18.65
N GLY A 128 9.94 -13.43 18.52
CA GLY A 128 9.39 -12.96 17.26
C GLY A 128 7.89 -12.73 17.33
N ASN A 129 7.26 -12.72 16.15
CA ASN A 129 5.80 -12.66 16.03
C ASN A 129 5.30 -13.93 15.33
N LEU A 130 4.35 -14.60 15.95
CA LEU A 130 3.63 -15.72 15.35
C LEU A 130 2.38 -15.22 14.66
N GLU A 131 2.23 -15.59 13.39
CA GLU A 131 1.03 -15.37 12.62
C GLU A 131 0.04 -16.50 12.85
N ILE A 132 -1.19 -16.14 13.24
CA ILE A 132 -2.23 -17.12 13.60
C ILE A 132 -3.47 -16.83 12.77
N GLU A 133 -3.99 -17.89 12.17
CA GLU A 133 -5.32 -17.93 11.58
C GLU A 133 -6.23 -18.78 12.46
N LYS A 134 -7.41 -18.26 12.81
CA LYS A 134 -8.37 -19.01 13.61
C LYS A 134 -9.80 -18.58 13.35
N GLN A 135 -10.75 -19.45 13.69
CA GLN A 135 -12.16 -19.11 13.74
C GLN A 135 -12.53 -18.42 15.05
N THR A 136 -13.50 -17.51 14.98
CA THR A 136 -14.01 -16.74 16.11
C THR A 136 -15.44 -16.29 15.86
N THR A 137 -16.12 -15.97 16.95
CA THR A 137 -17.48 -15.42 16.99
C THR A 137 -17.44 -13.89 17.06
N PRO A 138 -18.52 -13.19 16.67
CA PRO A 138 -18.57 -11.72 16.60
C PRO A 138 -18.37 -11.02 17.95
N ASP A 139 -18.75 -11.64 19.07
CA ASP A 139 -18.57 -11.09 20.43
C ASP A 139 -17.10 -10.86 20.82
N ARG A 140 -16.16 -11.51 20.13
CA ARG A 140 -14.72 -11.34 20.34
C ARG A 140 -14.09 -10.31 19.41
N LEU A 141 -14.88 -9.66 18.57
CA LEU A 141 -14.41 -8.73 17.55
C LEU A 141 -14.91 -7.33 17.85
N ILE A 142 -13.98 -6.39 17.83
CA ILE A 142 -14.24 -4.97 18.04
C ILE A 142 -13.92 -4.25 16.73
N ARG A 143 -14.85 -3.43 16.23
CA ARG A 143 -14.62 -2.57 15.07
C ARG A 143 -13.58 -1.53 15.42
N ILE A 144 -12.62 -1.33 14.54
CA ILE A 144 -11.66 -0.22 14.66
C ILE A 144 -12.33 0.98 13.98
N ALA A 145 -12.59 2.03 14.74
CA ALA A 145 -13.03 3.30 14.17
C ALA A 145 -11.96 3.76 13.18
N ARG A 146 -12.34 3.93 11.91
CA ARG A 146 -11.49 4.62 10.95
C ARG A 146 -11.63 6.11 11.24
N GLU A 147 -10.93 6.60 12.27
CA GLU A 147 -10.84 8.05 12.49
C GLU A 147 -10.32 8.70 11.20
N GLY A 148 -11.14 9.58 10.59
CA GLY A 148 -10.67 10.50 9.54
C GLY A 148 -10.97 10.20 8.06
N ILE A 149 -12.07 9.52 7.70
CA ILE A 149 -12.59 9.57 6.32
C ILE A 149 -14.06 9.99 6.34
N GLY A 150 -14.29 11.21 6.82
CA GLY A 150 -15.63 11.76 6.99
C GLY A 150 -15.66 13.20 7.53
N GLN A 151 -14.59 13.98 7.35
CA GLN A 151 -14.79 15.43 7.31
C GLN A 151 -15.33 15.75 5.91
N GLU A 152 -16.63 15.98 5.86
CA GLU A 152 -17.23 16.77 4.79
C GLU A 152 -16.42 18.06 4.70
N ILE A 153 -15.69 18.23 3.60
CA ILE A 153 -15.17 19.53 3.23
C ILE A 153 -16.40 20.31 2.77
N SER A 154 -17.08 20.95 3.71
CA SER A 154 -17.95 22.07 3.38
C SER A 154 -17.12 23.06 2.54
N PRO A 155 -17.65 23.56 1.42
CA PRO A 155 -16.91 24.49 0.56
C PRO A 155 -16.57 25.81 1.26
N ASP A 156 -17.21 26.08 2.40
CA ASP A 156 -16.96 27.22 3.27
C ASP A 156 -16.17 26.74 4.49
N GLY A 157 -14.87 27.02 4.49
CA GLY A 157 -13.89 26.44 5.41
C GLY A 157 -13.97 26.94 6.86
N ASP A 158 -15.03 26.54 7.58
CA ASP A 158 -15.14 26.72 9.03
C ASP A 158 -15.17 25.37 9.75
N ILE A 159 -14.11 25.11 10.53
CA ILE A 159 -13.98 23.93 11.38
C ILE A 159 -14.61 24.27 12.74
N SER A 160 -15.88 23.94 12.95
CA SER A 160 -16.46 23.95 14.29
C SER A 160 -16.34 22.55 14.92
N ALA A 161 -15.42 22.40 15.87
CA ALA A 161 -15.33 21.22 16.71
C ALA A 161 -16.52 21.18 17.68
N THR A 162 -17.38 20.17 17.56
CA THR A 162 -18.32 19.82 18.63
C THR A 162 -17.94 18.45 19.19
N ALA A 163 -17.37 18.47 20.39
CA ALA A 163 -17.22 17.30 21.24
C ALA A 163 -18.55 17.03 21.95
N ASN A 164 -18.92 15.76 22.09
CA ASN A 164 -19.76 15.23 23.17
C ASN A 164 -19.32 13.79 23.46
#